data_AF-A0A9X3U086-F1
#
_entry.id   AF-A0A9X3U086-F1
#
_cell.length_a   1.000
_cell.length_b   1.000
_cell.length_c   1.000
_cell.angle_alpha   90.00
_cell.angle_beta   90.00
_cell.angle_gamma   90.00
#
_symmetry.space_group_name_H-M   'P 1'
#
loop_
_entity.id
_entity.type
_entity.pdbx_description
1 polymer ?
#
loop_
_entity_poly.entity_id
_entity_poly.type
_entity_poly.pdbx_seq_one_letter_code
_entity_poly.pdbx_strand_id
1 'polypeptide(L)'
;MKHYEELSGGEGRRIFFRAERFRARDLFQRSMPTLMLDQMPITLSDVSLSGLSAISAANSNHAYEPEKRVNIQLLLGNSHLYEGAGEVVRVEPTQAGTKLGLRLLDRSFNVLQVVDKYKEISLRNELASFAATAPGAGVAPEYRMLCADILQLLRSYRSGLDTISQTNLTPDAAAELLASCEQQIIPQWRELWYRGNALVEGIMDNPEALRATKKFTELVLTPEFMSGVVWNRSYAKPLGYPGDYQIMNMVYDWQRVGASLYEKLVHRIGLDVAECIATRSVMMRQEIAKTLLEKADGVARITNLGCGSAREVIDYLKLGQLPRNAQFTLIDQDQGALELVYESTHAEVIRLNRQASVRCLHASFSQLLKTQELFSTIGLQDFVYSVGLIDYLTARRAKAWITSLYKFIAPGGKLIISNMMKCPESNLWPMEFLTDWNIIYRDEQEMLALAAGLEDAEVSTSLDPTGRVVLLSMHKKA
;
A
#
# COMPACT_ATOMS: atom_id res chain seq x y z
N MET A 1 0.33 42.52 -27.58
CA MET A 1 1.73 42.83 -27.20
C MET A 1 1.63 43.88 -26.09
N LYS A 2 2.22 43.65 -24.92
CA LYS A 2 2.22 44.69 -23.85
C LYS A 2 3.17 45.82 -24.23
N HIS A 3 2.80 47.06 -23.97
CA HIS A 3 3.71 48.20 -24.12
C HIS A 3 4.77 48.16 -23.00
N TYR A 4 5.97 48.69 -23.25
CA TYR A 4 7.10 48.60 -22.30
C TYR A 4 6.75 49.19 -20.92
N GLU A 5 5.92 50.22 -20.88
CA GLU A 5 5.43 50.90 -19.67
C GLU A 5 4.44 50.04 -18.84
N GLU A 6 3.88 48.98 -19.43
CA GLU A 6 2.95 48.04 -18.77
C GLU A 6 3.66 46.80 -18.18
N LEU A 7 4.99 46.73 -18.30
CA LEU A 7 5.80 45.68 -17.70
C LEU A 7 6.13 46.07 -16.26
N SER A 8 5.39 45.53 -15.30
CA SER A 8 5.73 45.66 -13.89
C SER A 8 6.99 44.85 -13.56
N GLY A 9 7.98 45.52 -12.96
CA GLY A 9 9.21 44.89 -12.45
C GLY A 9 8.95 44.05 -11.19
N GLY A 10 10.02 43.52 -10.59
CA GLY A 10 9.91 42.85 -9.29
C GLY A 10 9.51 43.83 -8.18
N GLU A 11 8.65 43.40 -7.25
CA GLU A 11 8.27 44.18 -6.07
C GLU A 11 8.88 43.60 -4.78
N GLY A 12 9.12 44.45 -3.79
CA GLY A 12 9.71 44.06 -2.50
C GLY A 12 11.07 43.36 -2.66
N ARG A 13 11.24 42.17 -2.08
CA ARG A 13 12.51 41.41 -2.20
C ARG A 13 12.80 40.90 -3.62
N ARG A 14 11.82 40.88 -4.53
CA ARG A 14 11.98 40.44 -5.93
C ARG A 14 12.64 41.50 -6.82
N ILE A 15 12.82 42.72 -6.31
CA ILE A 15 13.66 43.75 -6.96
C ILE A 15 15.11 43.26 -7.08
N PHE A 16 15.58 42.51 -6.09
CA PHE A 16 16.90 41.88 -6.12
C PHE A 16 16.82 40.54 -6.85
N PHE A 17 17.39 40.47 -8.05
CA PHE A 17 17.48 39.22 -8.79
C PHE A 17 18.22 38.16 -7.97
N ARG A 18 17.65 36.96 -7.92
CA ARG A 18 18.29 35.79 -7.32
C ARG A 18 18.26 34.67 -8.34
N ALA A 19 19.38 33.98 -8.48
CA ALA A 19 19.44 32.77 -9.29
C ALA A 19 18.39 31.76 -8.79
N GLU A 20 17.80 31.04 -9.74
CA GLU A 20 16.86 29.98 -9.48
C GLU A 20 17.47 28.93 -8.54
N ARG A 21 16.66 28.43 -7.61
CA ARG A 21 17.05 27.42 -6.63
C ARG A 21 16.34 26.12 -6.95
N PHE A 22 17.12 25.06 -7.07
CA PHE A 22 16.64 23.71 -7.30
C PHE A 22 16.79 22.91 -6.01
N ARG A 23 15.77 22.15 -5.64
CA ARG A 23 15.88 21.21 -4.52
C ARG A 23 16.74 20.03 -4.96
N ALA A 24 17.72 19.66 -4.14
CA ALA A 24 18.66 18.60 -4.50
C ALA A 24 17.95 17.26 -4.77
N ARG A 25 16.91 16.93 -3.99
CA ARG A 25 16.10 15.72 -4.18
C ARG A 25 15.37 15.64 -5.53
N ASP A 26 15.05 16.79 -6.12
CA ASP A 26 14.35 16.84 -7.41
C ASP A 26 15.35 16.57 -8.56
N LEU A 27 16.62 16.94 -8.36
CA LEU A 27 17.71 16.75 -9.33
C LEU A 27 18.36 15.34 -9.24
N PHE A 28 18.48 14.78 -8.03
CA PHE A 28 19.25 13.56 -7.76
C PHE A 28 18.36 12.41 -7.28
N GLN A 29 17.57 11.84 -8.19
CA GLN A 29 16.49 10.90 -7.84
C GLN A 29 16.91 9.44 -7.62
N ARG A 30 18.07 9.02 -8.16
CA ARG A 30 18.57 7.62 -8.06
C ARG A 30 19.42 7.43 -6.81
N SER A 31 20.30 8.37 -6.51
CA SER A 31 21.14 8.37 -5.32
C SER A 31 21.51 9.79 -4.95
N MET A 32 21.38 10.14 -3.67
CA MET A 32 21.74 11.49 -3.20
C MET A 32 23.26 11.63 -3.10
N PRO A 33 23.85 12.65 -3.76
CA PRO A 33 25.27 12.93 -3.62
C PRO A 33 25.61 13.38 -2.20
N THR A 34 26.81 13.01 -1.74
CA THR A 34 27.36 13.47 -0.47
C THR A 34 28.00 14.84 -0.66
N LEU A 35 27.54 15.85 0.07
CA LEU A 35 28.20 17.14 0.15
C LEU A 35 29.22 17.10 1.28
N MET A 36 30.47 17.43 0.98
CA MET A 36 31.55 17.57 1.94
C MET A 36 31.90 19.05 2.09
N LEU A 37 31.96 19.53 3.33
CA LEU A 37 32.48 20.84 3.69
C LEU A 37 33.73 20.65 4.55
N ASP A 38 34.90 21.08 4.08
CA ASP A 38 36.19 20.85 4.76
C ASP A 38 36.37 19.38 5.21
N GLN A 39 36.04 18.44 4.32
CA GLN A 39 36.07 16.98 4.56
C GLN A 39 35.02 16.45 5.55
N MET A 40 34.04 17.26 5.96
CA MET A 40 32.92 16.82 6.80
C MET A 40 31.65 16.62 5.97
N PRO A 41 30.99 15.44 6.04
CA PRO A 41 29.75 15.20 5.32
C PRO A 41 28.61 16.02 5.90
N ILE A 42 27.83 16.66 5.02
CA ILE A 42 26.65 17.45 5.36
C ILE A 42 25.51 17.14 4.37
N THR A 43 24.27 17.28 4.82
CA THR A 43 23.11 17.00 3.96
C THR A 43 22.85 18.16 3.01
N LEU A 44 22.96 17.91 1.70
CA LEU A 44 22.58 18.89 0.68
C LEU A 44 21.06 19.08 0.65
N SER A 45 20.61 20.34 0.66
CA SER A 45 19.20 20.73 0.59
C SER A 45 18.84 21.31 -0.78
N ASP A 46 19.52 22.38 -1.16
CA ASP A 46 19.21 23.16 -2.36
C ASP A 46 20.49 23.59 -3.08
N VAL A 47 20.41 23.77 -4.39
CA VAL A 47 21.50 24.27 -5.23
C VAL A 47 21.03 25.44 -6.09
N SER A 48 21.92 26.40 -6.33
CA SER A 48 21.73 27.46 -7.32
C SER A 48 23.05 27.78 -7.99
N LEU A 49 23.01 28.56 -9.08
CA LEU A 49 24.20 28.96 -9.82
C LEU A 49 25.33 29.54 -8.94
N SER A 50 24.98 30.28 -7.88
CA SER A 50 25.91 31.02 -7.03
C SER A 50 26.07 30.48 -5.61
N GLY A 51 25.38 29.40 -5.24
CA GLY A 51 25.36 28.94 -3.86
C GLY A 51 24.70 27.60 -3.63
N LEU A 52 24.89 27.08 -2.42
CA LEU A 52 24.31 25.83 -1.95
C LEU A 52 23.63 26.07 -0.60
N SER A 53 22.61 25.29 -0.29
CA SER A 53 22.03 25.19 1.04
C SER A 53 22.27 23.78 1.58
N ALA A 54 22.70 23.68 2.83
CA ALA A 54 22.98 22.41 3.48
C ALA A 54 22.41 22.39 4.91
N ILE A 55 22.25 21.19 5.48
CA ILE A 55 21.77 20.97 6.84
C ILE A 55 22.79 20.12 7.59
N SER A 56 23.36 20.68 8.64
CA SER A 56 24.24 19.97 9.57
C SER A 56 23.42 19.32 10.68
N ALA A 57 23.82 18.13 11.11
CA ALA A 57 23.14 17.41 12.18
C ALA A 57 23.21 18.18 13.52
N ALA A 58 22.15 18.03 14.33
CA ALA A 58 21.95 18.77 15.59
C ALA A 58 23.07 18.60 16.65
N ASN A 59 23.90 17.55 16.53
CA ASN A 59 25.00 17.24 17.47
C ASN A 59 26.40 17.29 16.82
N SER A 60 26.55 18.02 15.71
CA SER A 60 27.87 18.20 15.10
C SER A 60 28.70 19.20 15.91
N ASN A 61 29.86 18.78 16.45
CA ASN A 61 30.84 19.65 17.14
C ASN A 61 31.50 20.70 16.22
N HIS A 62 30.97 20.93 15.02
CA HIS A 62 31.55 21.80 14.00
C HIS A 62 30.79 23.13 13.99
N ALA A 63 31.38 24.14 14.62
CA ALA A 63 30.90 25.51 14.51
C ALA A 63 31.24 26.04 13.10
N TYR A 64 30.22 26.19 12.27
CA TYR A 64 30.29 27.01 11.07
C TYR A 64 29.87 28.42 11.46
N GLU A 65 30.74 29.39 11.23
CA GLU A 65 30.48 30.80 11.46
C GLU A 65 30.29 31.52 10.12
N PRO A 66 29.45 32.57 10.04
CA PRO A 66 29.43 33.44 8.88
C PRO A 66 30.83 33.93 8.52
N GLU A 67 31.08 34.16 7.23
CA GLU A 67 32.36 34.61 6.64
C GLU A 67 33.49 33.57 6.65
N LYS A 68 33.28 32.41 7.29
CA LYS A 68 34.22 31.29 7.21
C LYS A 68 34.30 30.76 5.78
N ARG A 69 35.53 30.74 5.23
CA ARG A 69 35.82 30.04 3.97
C ARG A 69 35.87 28.53 4.18
N VAL A 70 35.29 27.79 3.26
CA VAL A 70 35.18 26.34 3.30
C VAL A 70 35.47 25.74 1.92
N ASN A 71 36.08 24.57 1.90
CA ASN A 71 36.17 23.74 0.70
C ASN A 71 34.89 22.94 0.54
N ILE A 72 34.34 22.94 -0.67
CA ILE A 72 33.08 22.31 -1.03
C ILE A 72 33.36 21.21 -2.03
N GLN A 73 32.94 19.98 -1.73
CA GLN A 73 32.95 18.88 -2.69
C GLN A 73 31.59 18.21 -2.71
N LEU A 74 31.08 17.93 -3.91
CA LEU A 74 29.88 17.14 -4.11
C LEU A 74 30.29 15.82 -4.76
N LEU A 75 30.04 14.71 -4.07
CA LEU A 75 30.53 13.39 -4.43
C LEU A 75 29.38 12.42 -4.69
N LEU A 76 29.51 11.57 -5.70
CA LEU A 76 28.65 10.40 -5.90
C LEU A 76 29.53 9.14 -5.82
N GLY A 77 29.51 8.47 -4.67
CA GLY A 77 30.51 7.45 -4.35
C GLY A 77 31.91 8.08 -4.34
N ASN A 78 32.83 7.55 -5.14
CA ASN A 78 34.20 8.06 -5.27
C ASN A 78 34.36 9.13 -6.38
N SER A 79 33.27 9.49 -7.08
CA SER A 79 33.33 10.40 -8.22
C SER A 79 32.92 11.82 -7.84
N HIS A 80 33.73 12.81 -8.23
CA HIS A 80 33.42 14.23 -7.99
C HIS A 80 32.40 14.76 -9.00
N LEU A 81 31.25 15.23 -8.51
CA LEU A 81 30.26 15.96 -9.30
C LEU A 81 30.58 17.45 -9.38
N TYR A 82 31.00 18.02 -8.26
CA TYR A 82 31.42 19.41 -8.13
C TYR A 82 32.53 19.51 -7.08
N GLU A 83 33.42 20.46 -7.25
CA GLU A 83 34.41 20.86 -6.25
C GLU A 83 34.48 22.39 -6.32
N GLY A 84 34.85 23.07 -5.24
CA GLY A 84 34.88 24.54 -5.20
C GLY A 84 35.29 25.07 -3.84
N ALA A 85 35.59 26.37 -3.79
CA ALA A 85 35.72 27.13 -2.57
C ALA A 85 34.43 27.93 -2.35
N GLY A 86 33.97 27.96 -1.11
CA GLY A 86 32.82 28.73 -0.72
C GLY A 86 33.01 29.47 0.59
N GLU A 87 31.98 30.19 0.97
CA GLU A 87 31.91 30.98 2.18
C GLU A 87 30.55 30.76 2.85
N VAL A 88 30.55 30.56 4.16
CA VAL A 88 29.32 30.49 4.94
C VAL A 88 28.74 31.89 5.03
N VAL A 89 27.58 32.12 4.44
CA VAL A 89 26.90 33.44 4.46
C VAL A 89 25.70 33.49 5.40
N ARG A 90 25.24 32.32 5.86
CA ARG A 90 24.11 32.21 6.79
C ARG A 90 24.21 30.93 7.59
N VAL A 91 23.90 31.06 8.88
CA VAL A 91 23.79 29.94 9.84
C VAL A 91 22.47 30.12 10.58
N GLU A 92 21.58 29.13 10.51
CA GLU A 92 20.24 29.22 11.09
C GLU A 92 19.88 27.91 11.80
N PRO A 93 19.72 27.92 13.14
CA PRO A 93 19.24 26.77 13.89
C PRO A 93 17.81 26.39 13.50
N THR A 94 17.55 25.11 13.31
CA THR A 94 16.22 24.54 13.02
C THR A 94 15.99 23.29 13.87
N GLN A 95 14.74 22.81 13.95
CA GLN A 95 14.42 21.55 14.65
C GLN A 95 15.14 20.33 14.04
N ALA A 96 15.52 20.40 12.75
CA ALA A 96 16.20 19.33 12.03
C ALA A 96 17.75 19.43 12.08
N GLY A 97 18.30 20.44 12.77
CA GLY A 97 19.72 20.75 12.80
C GLY A 97 20.03 22.19 12.33
N THR A 98 21.28 22.47 11.99
CA THR A 98 21.73 23.83 11.60
C THR A 98 21.74 23.98 10.09
N LYS A 99 20.91 24.89 9.56
CA LYS A 99 20.86 25.20 8.14
C LYS A 99 21.97 26.19 7.77
N LEU A 100 22.77 25.82 6.79
CA LEU A 100 23.86 26.64 6.26
C LEU A 100 23.50 27.15 4.87
N GLY A 101 23.73 28.44 4.66
CA GLY A 101 23.77 29.06 3.34
C GLY A 101 25.23 29.26 2.92
N LEU A 102 25.59 28.71 1.77
CA LEU A 102 26.94 28.79 1.21
C LEU A 102 26.92 29.62 -0.07
N ARG A 103 27.85 30.56 -0.16
CA ARG A 103 28.16 31.30 -1.39
C ARG A 103 29.40 30.70 -2.04
N LEU A 104 29.35 30.46 -3.34
CA LEU A 104 30.50 29.96 -4.08
C LEU A 104 31.43 31.13 -4.45
N LEU A 105 32.75 30.93 -4.33
CA LEU A 105 33.74 31.98 -4.50
C LEU A 105 34.56 31.84 -5.79
N ASP A 106 35.00 30.62 -6.10
CA ASP A 106 35.94 30.34 -7.20
C ASP A 106 35.26 29.88 -8.49
N ARG A 107 34.09 29.22 -8.38
CA ARG A 107 33.35 28.71 -9.54
C ARG A 107 31.84 28.60 -9.31
N SER A 108 31.06 28.89 -10.35
CA SER A 108 29.60 28.73 -10.32
C SER A 108 29.16 27.28 -10.39
N PHE A 109 28.01 26.95 -9.80
CA PHE A 109 27.41 25.62 -9.91
C PHE A 109 26.55 25.53 -11.18
N ASN A 110 27.11 24.97 -12.25
CA ASN A 110 26.35 24.70 -13.47
C ASN A 110 25.46 23.47 -13.26
N VAL A 111 24.19 23.72 -12.94
CA VAL A 111 23.21 22.68 -12.62
C VAL A 111 23.10 21.64 -13.73
N LEU A 112 23.04 22.06 -15.00
CA LEU A 112 22.92 21.13 -16.14
C LEU A 112 24.13 20.20 -16.24
N GLN A 113 25.34 20.74 -16.21
CA GLN A 113 26.57 19.94 -16.31
C GLN A 113 26.71 18.97 -15.14
N VAL A 114 26.41 19.41 -13.92
CA VAL A 114 26.47 18.56 -12.73
C VAL A 114 25.43 17.44 -12.80
N VAL A 115 24.22 17.74 -13.26
CA VAL A 115 23.15 16.74 -13.42
C VAL A 115 23.47 15.74 -14.53
N ASP A 116 24.05 16.17 -15.64
CA ASP A 116 24.44 15.25 -16.73
C ASP A 116 25.57 14.32 -16.29
N LYS A 117 26.59 14.85 -15.59
CA LYS A 117 27.66 14.05 -14.99
C LYS A 117 27.11 13.06 -13.95
N TYR A 118 26.16 13.51 -13.13
CA TYR A 118 25.44 12.66 -12.17
C TYR A 118 24.70 11.51 -12.87
N LYS A 119 23.97 11.78 -13.95
CA LYS A 119 23.27 10.74 -14.72
C LYS A 119 24.24 9.71 -15.28
N GLU A 120 25.33 10.16 -15.89
CA GLU A 120 26.36 9.29 -16.46
C GLU A 120 26.96 8.35 -15.40
N ILE A 121 27.40 8.90 -14.27
CA ILE A 121 28.00 8.12 -13.18
C ILE A 121 26.96 7.19 -12.54
N SER A 122 25.75 7.68 -12.29
CA SER A 122 24.69 6.87 -11.69
C SER A 122 24.33 5.68 -12.55
N LEU A 123 24.21 5.86 -13.87
CA LEU A 123 23.92 4.77 -14.81
C LEU A 123 25.08 3.77 -14.90
N ARG A 124 26.34 4.25 -14.90
CA ARG A 124 27.51 3.36 -14.87
C ARG A 124 27.58 2.54 -13.59
N ASN A 125 27.34 3.16 -12.43
CA ASN A 125 27.33 2.46 -11.15
C ASN A 125 26.22 1.40 -11.10
N GLU A 126 25.06 1.70 -11.66
CA GLU A 126 23.94 0.76 -11.78
C GLU A 126 24.29 -0.41 -12.70
N LEU A 127 24.86 -0.15 -13.87
CA LEU A 127 25.36 -1.19 -14.78
C LEU A 127 26.43 -2.07 -14.12
N ALA A 128 27.39 -1.48 -13.41
CA ALA A 128 28.41 -2.21 -12.68
C ALA A 128 27.80 -3.08 -11.56
N SER A 129 26.74 -2.60 -10.91
CA SER A 129 26.02 -3.36 -9.88
C SER A 129 25.35 -4.63 -10.42
N PHE A 130 24.97 -4.64 -11.70
CA PHE A 130 24.41 -5.84 -12.35
C PHE A 130 25.44 -6.96 -12.46
N ALA A 131 26.70 -6.62 -12.77
CA ALA A 131 27.79 -7.59 -12.87
C ALA A 131 28.38 -8.01 -11.52
N ALA A 132 28.30 -7.13 -10.50
CA ALA A 132 28.88 -7.37 -9.18
C ALA A 132 27.99 -8.22 -8.24
N THR A 133 26.72 -8.43 -8.58
CA THR A 133 25.79 -9.17 -7.74
C THR A 133 25.94 -10.68 -7.99
N ALA A 134 26.55 -11.41 -7.05
CA ALA A 134 26.57 -12.87 -7.11
C ALA A 134 25.12 -13.41 -7.08
N PRO A 135 24.76 -14.40 -7.91
CA PRO A 135 23.41 -14.95 -7.94
C PRO A 135 22.96 -15.43 -6.56
N GLY A 136 21.90 -14.82 -6.03
CA GLY A 136 21.34 -15.14 -4.71
C GLY A 136 22.15 -14.63 -3.52
N ALA A 137 23.04 -13.64 -3.71
CA ALA A 137 23.72 -12.98 -2.59
C ALA A 137 22.70 -12.43 -1.57
N GLY A 138 22.90 -12.75 -0.28
CA GLY A 138 22.00 -12.33 0.80
C GLY A 138 20.70 -13.14 0.89
N VAL A 139 20.55 -14.23 0.12
CA VAL A 139 19.36 -15.09 0.10
C VAL A 139 19.68 -16.50 0.60
N ALA A 140 18.88 -17.00 1.54
CA ALA A 140 19.06 -18.34 2.11
C ALA A 140 18.99 -19.44 1.02
N PRO A 141 19.85 -20.48 1.07
CA PRO A 141 19.78 -21.62 0.15
C PRO A 141 18.39 -22.28 0.09
N GLU A 142 17.73 -22.43 1.23
CA GLU A 142 16.40 -23.04 1.37
C GLU A 142 15.33 -22.25 0.64
N TYR A 143 15.45 -20.91 0.64
CA TYR A 143 14.56 -20.02 -0.11
C TYR A 143 14.79 -20.14 -1.62
N ARG A 144 16.05 -20.23 -2.05
CA ARG A 144 16.38 -20.45 -3.47
C ARG A 144 15.84 -21.80 -3.97
N MET A 145 15.94 -22.83 -3.13
CA MET A 145 15.35 -24.14 -3.42
C MET A 145 13.83 -24.06 -3.50
N LEU A 146 13.16 -23.34 -2.59
CA LEU A 146 11.72 -23.09 -2.69
C LEU A 146 11.34 -22.43 -4.03
N CYS A 147 12.07 -21.38 -4.45
CA CYS A 147 11.82 -20.76 -5.75
C CYS A 147 11.98 -21.77 -6.91
N ALA A 148 13.00 -22.64 -6.85
CA ALA A 148 13.20 -23.67 -7.87
C ALA A 148 12.04 -24.68 -7.91
N ASP A 149 11.56 -25.13 -6.73
CA ASP A 149 10.42 -26.04 -6.61
C ASP A 149 9.13 -25.41 -7.19
N ILE A 150 8.86 -24.14 -6.90
CA ILE A 150 7.69 -23.42 -7.44
C ILE A 150 7.82 -23.24 -8.96
N LEU A 151 9.01 -22.87 -9.46
CA LEU A 151 9.24 -22.77 -10.90
C LEU A 151 9.01 -24.10 -11.60
N GLN A 152 9.49 -25.20 -11.03
CA GLN A 152 9.30 -26.54 -11.57
C GLN A 152 7.81 -26.90 -11.60
N LEU A 153 7.06 -26.68 -10.52
CA LEU A 153 5.62 -26.90 -10.46
C LEU A 153 4.90 -26.11 -11.57
N LEU A 154 5.06 -24.78 -11.61
CA LEU A 154 4.36 -23.91 -12.54
C LEU A 154 4.70 -24.23 -14.01
N ARG A 155 5.99 -24.49 -14.31
CA ARG A 155 6.42 -24.78 -15.68
C ARG A 155 6.01 -26.19 -16.14
N SER A 156 5.90 -27.16 -15.23
CA SER A 156 5.33 -28.47 -15.54
C SER A 156 3.87 -28.37 -15.95
N TYR A 157 3.05 -27.62 -15.19
CA TYR A 157 1.64 -27.38 -15.56
C TYR A 157 1.52 -26.58 -16.86
N ARG A 158 2.38 -25.58 -17.10
CA ARG A 158 2.43 -24.85 -18.37
C ARG A 158 2.68 -25.79 -19.54
N SER A 159 3.78 -26.55 -19.48
CA SER A 159 4.16 -27.47 -20.55
C SER A 159 3.07 -28.51 -20.85
N GLY A 160 2.42 -29.04 -19.82
CA GLY A 160 1.33 -30.02 -19.98
C GLY A 160 0.08 -29.40 -20.63
N LEU A 161 -0.36 -28.24 -20.12
CA LEU A 161 -1.54 -27.54 -20.62
C LEU A 161 -1.33 -26.99 -22.04
N ASP A 162 -0.13 -26.53 -22.38
CA ASP A 162 0.19 -26.06 -23.73
C ASP A 162 0.13 -27.22 -24.74
N THR A 163 0.63 -28.40 -24.35
CA THR A 163 0.54 -29.61 -25.19
C THR A 163 -0.92 -30.04 -25.38
N ILE A 164 -1.71 -30.04 -24.32
CA ILE A 164 -3.14 -30.41 -24.40
C ILE A 164 -3.92 -29.36 -25.20
N SER A 165 -3.58 -28.08 -25.12
CA SER A 165 -4.29 -27.02 -25.85
C SER A 165 -4.17 -27.18 -27.38
N GLN A 166 -3.19 -27.93 -27.88
CA GLN A 166 -3.03 -28.23 -29.31
C GLN A 166 -4.07 -29.24 -29.84
N THR A 167 -4.79 -29.97 -28.97
CA THR A 167 -5.72 -31.03 -29.38
C THR A 167 -7.14 -30.54 -29.70
N ASN A 168 -7.37 -29.22 -29.79
CA ASN A 168 -8.67 -28.58 -30.04
C ASN A 168 -9.80 -29.09 -29.12
N LEU A 169 -9.68 -28.79 -27.82
CA LEU A 169 -10.71 -29.11 -26.84
C LEU A 169 -12.00 -28.29 -27.05
N THR A 170 -13.15 -28.91 -26.77
CA THR A 170 -14.41 -28.17 -26.58
C THR A 170 -14.35 -27.32 -25.30
N PRO A 171 -15.18 -26.26 -25.18
CA PRO A 171 -15.23 -25.45 -23.97
C PRO A 171 -15.50 -26.25 -22.68
N ASP A 172 -16.39 -27.24 -22.75
CA ASP A 172 -16.74 -28.09 -21.59
C ASP A 172 -15.57 -28.99 -21.19
N ALA A 173 -14.93 -29.65 -22.15
CA ALA A 173 -13.76 -30.49 -21.88
C ALA A 173 -12.58 -29.67 -21.30
N ALA A 174 -12.40 -28.43 -21.78
CA ALA A 174 -11.41 -27.51 -21.23
C ALA A 174 -11.74 -27.11 -19.78
N ALA A 175 -13.02 -26.91 -19.45
CA ALA A 175 -13.46 -26.60 -18.09
C ALA A 175 -13.26 -27.77 -17.12
N GLU A 176 -13.57 -29.00 -17.55
CA GLU A 176 -13.35 -30.22 -16.77
C GLU A 176 -11.85 -30.50 -16.53
N LEU A 177 -11.03 -30.32 -17.56
CA LEU A 177 -9.58 -30.43 -17.44
C LEU A 177 -9.03 -29.42 -16.43
N LEU A 178 -9.45 -28.15 -16.53
CA LEU A 178 -9.05 -27.12 -15.57
C LEU A 178 -9.46 -27.48 -14.15
N ALA A 179 -10.69 -27.95 -13.93
CA ALA A 179 -11.14 -28.39 -12.61
C ALA A 179 -10.26 -29.54 -12.07
N SER A 180 -9.86 -30.48 -12.93
CA SER A 180 -8.94 -31.57 -12.55
C SER A 180 -7.54 -31.06 -12.21
N CYS A 181 -7.01 -30.10 -12.97
CA CYS A 181 -5.73 -29.46 -12.67
C CYS A 181 -5.80 -28.70 -11.34
N GLU A 182 -6.88 -27.98 -11.07
CA GLU A 182 -7.11 -27.24 -9.81
C GLU A 182 -7.08 -28.18 -8.60
N GLN A 183 -7.78 -29.32 -8.66
CA GLN A 183 -7.79 -30.31 -7.59
C GLN A 183 -6.38 -30.84 -7.26
N GLN A 184 -5.49 -30.90 -8.24
CA GLN A 184 -4.12 -31.40 -8.06
C GLN A 184 -3.15 -30.29 -7.64
N ILE A 185 -3.21 -29.10 -8.28
CA ILE A 185 -2.22 -28.05 -8.05
C ILE A 185 -2.45 -27.31 -6.74
N ILE A 186 -3.70 -27.12 -6.28
CA ILE A 186 -3.99 -26.30 -5.11
C ILE A 186 -3.33 -26.85 -3.83
N PRO A 187 -3.37 -28.16 -3.52
CA PRO A 187 -2.63 -28.71 -2.37
C PRO A 187 -1.12 -28.49 -2.46
N GLN A 188 -0.53 -28.73 -3.64
CA GLN A 188 0.92 -28.54 -3.89
C GLN A 188 1.30 -27.06 -3.74
N TRP A 189 0.45 -26.16 -4.24
CA TRP A 189 0.62 -24.71 -4.12
C TRP A 189 0.60 -24.25 -2.67
N ARG A 190 -0.38 -24.71 -1.88
CA ARG A 190 -0.51 -24.36 -0.46
C ARG A 190 0.69 -24.83 0.35
N GLU A 191 1.20 -26.03 0.09
CA GLU A 191 2.42 -26.54 0.74
C GLU A 191 3.62 -25.62 0.49
N LEU A 192 3.86 -25.24 -0.78
CA LEU A 192 4.97 -24.37 -1.15
C LEU A 192 4.79 -22.94 -0.59
N TRP A 193 3.57 -22.42 -0.63
CA TRP A 193 3.25 -21.12 -0.02
C TRP A 193 3.52 -21.13 1.48
N TYR A 194 3.02 -22.10 2.24
CA TYR A 194 3.23 -22.13 3.69
C TYR A 194 4.70 -22.33 4.07
N ARG A 195 5.43 -23.11 3.28
CA ARG A 195 6.90 -23.20 3.39
C ARG A 195 7.56 -21.85 3.11
N GLY A 196 7.04 -21.07 2.16
CA GLY A 196 7.43 -19.68 1.92
C GLY A 196 7.22 -18.79 3.14
N ASN A 197 6.04 -18.85 3.78
CA ASN A 197 5.77 -18.10 5.00
C ASN A 197 6.79 -18.42 6.11
N ALA A 198 7.03 -19.71 6.35
CA ALA A 198 7.97 -20.17 7.38
C ALA A 198 9.42 -19.70 7.12
N LEU A 199 9.86 -19.70 5.86
CA LEU A 199 11.21 -19.27 5.50
C LEU A 199 11.42 -17.75 5.61
N VAL A 200 10.36 -16.96 5.44
CA VAL A 200 10.49 -15.49 5.46
C VAL A 200 10.18 -14.86 6.81
N GLU A 201 9.50 -15.56 7.72
CA GLU A 201 9.14 -15.02 9.05
C GLU A 201 10.36 -14.45 9.79
N GLY A 202 11.48 -15.20 9.82
CA GLY A 202 12.70 -14.79 10.52
C GLY A 202 13.49 -13.64 9.87
N ILE A 203 13.16 -13.25 8.64
CA ILE A 203 13.85 -12.15 7.93
C ILE A 203 13.05 -10.85 7.88
N MET A 204 11.78 -10.85 8.33
CA MET A 204 10.91 -9.66 8.25
C MET A 204 11.48 -8.45 9.01
N ASP A 205 12.18 -8.68 10.12
CA ASP A 205 12.83 -7.64 10.92
C ASP A 205 14.30 -7.38 10.51
N ASN A 206 14.78 -8.02 9.44
CA ASN A 206 16.13 -7.83 8.90
C ASN A 206 16.06 -7.11 7.53
N PRO A 207 16.29 -5.78 7.47
CA PRO A 207 16.11 -5.01 6.23
C PRO A 207 17.00 -5.43 5.07
N GLU A 208 18.19 -5.97 5.34
CA GLU A 208 19.13 -6.40 4.30
C GLU A 208 18.68 -7.73 3.70
N ALA A 209 18.38 -8.73 4.55
CA ALA A 209 17.88 -10.03 4.12
C ALA A 209 16.52 -9.92 3.42
N LEU A 210 15.60 -9.10 3.96
CA LEU A 210 14.31 -8.82 3.34
C LEU A 210 14.48 -8.22 1.94
N ARG A 211 15.33 -7.19 1.79
CA ARG A 211 15.58 -6.55 0.49
C ARG A 211 16.20 -7.53 -0.52
N ALA A 212 17.19 -8.31 -0.10
CA ALA A 212 17.84 -9.30 -0.95
C ALA A 212 16.83 -10.37 -1.43
N THR A 213 15.99 -10.86 -0.51
CA THR A 213 15.00 -11.92 -0.78
C THR A 213 13.86 -11.42 -1.65
N LYS A 214 13.34 -10.21 -1.41
CA LYS A 214 12.33 -9.56 -2.29
C LYS A 214 12.88 -9.35 -3.70
N LYS A 215 14.09 -8.77 -3.83
CA LYS A 215 14.74 -8.57 -5.14
C LYS A 215 14.95 -9.89 -5.89
N PHE A 216 15.38 -10.94 -5.20
CA PHE A 216 15.54 -12.26 -5.80
C PHE A 216 14.19 -12.82 -6.28
N THR A 217 13.14 -12.68 -5.48
CA THR A 217 11.78 -13.13 -5.82
C THR A 217 11.24 -12.40 -7.05
N GLU A 218 11.39 -11.08 -7.09
CA GLU A 218 10.98 -10.23 -8.20
C GLU A 218 11.67 -10.61 -9.52
N LEU A 219 12.96 -10.96 -9.46
CA LEU A 219 13.73 -11.34 -10.65
C LEU A 219 13.47 -12.78 -11.11
N VAL A 220 13.30 -13.71 -10.18
CA VAL A 220 13.29 -15.15 -10.48
C VAL A 220 11.89 -15.69 -10.61
N LEU A 221 10.98 -15.30 -9.73
CA LEU A 221 9.72 -16.00 -9.50
C LEU A 221 8.51 -15.18 -9.92
N THR A 222 8.46 -13.89 -9.56
CA THR A 222 7.36 -12.98 -9.92
C THR A 222 6.96 -13.02 -11.41
N PRO A 223 7.89 -13.11 -12.39
CA PRO A 223 7.52 -13.16 -13.81
C PRO A 223 6.58 -14.33 -14.18
N GLU A 224 6.68 -15.48 -13.50
CA GLU A 224 5.81 -16.63 -13.78
C GLU A 224 4.36 -16.37 -13.32
N PHE A 225 4.19 -15.62 -12.23
CA PHE A 225 2.88 -15.28 -11.67
C PHE A 225 2.15 -14.21 -12.50
N MET A 226 2.87 -13.38 -13.25
CA MET A 226 2.28 -12.28 -14.03
C MET A 226 1.33 -12.74 -15.14
N SER A 227 1.34 -14.03 -15.48
CA SER A 227 0.34 -14.63 -16.37
C SER A 227 -1.07 -14.68 -15.76
N GLY A 228 -1.19 -14.74 -14.43
CA GLY A 228 -2.47 -14.68 -13.75
C GLY A 228 -2.93 -13.23 -13.52
N VAL A 229 -4.14 -12.90 -13.97
CA VAL A 229 -4.66 -11.52 -13.94
C VAL A 229 -4.69 -10.92 -12.52
N VAL A 230 -5.05 -11.71 -11.50
CA VAL A 230 -5.13 -11.24 -10.10
C VAL A 230 -3.75 -10.90 -9.54
N TRP A 231 -2.73 -11.70 -9.89
CA TRP A 231 -1.34 -11.46 -9.50
C TRP A 231 -0.79 -10.22 -10.21
N ASN A 232 -0.96 -10.15 -11.52
CA ASN A 232 -0.47 -9.05 -12.33
C ASN A 232 -1.03 -7.72 -11.84
N ARG A 233 -2.35 -7.65 -11.59
CA ARG A 233 -2.98 -6.43 -11.10
C ARG A 233 -2.50 -6.06 -9.68
N SER A 234 -2.35 -7.05 -8.79
CA SER A 234 -1.84 -6.82 -7.43
C SER A 234 -0.41 -6.28 -7.44
N TYR A 235 0.44 -6.77 -8.34
CA TYR A 235 1.82 -6.32 -8.52
C TYR A 235 1.93 -4.96 -9.22
N ALA A 236 1.21 -4.78 -10.33
CA ALA A 236 1.27 -3.57 -11.16
C ALA A 236 0.62 -2.34 -10.49
N LYS A 237 -0.28 -2.56 -9.53
CA LYS A 237 -0.93 -1.51 -8.71
C LYS A 237 -1.45 -0.36 -9.59
N PRO A 238 -2.33 -0.61 -10.57
CA PRO A 238 -2.73 0.38 -11.57
C PRO A 238 -3.39 1.63 -10.96
N LEU A 239 -3.95 1.52 -9.76
CA LEU A 239 -4.55 2.63 -9.01
C LEU A 239 -3.62 3.21 -7.94
N GLY A 240 -2.34 2.83 -7.94
CA GLY A 240 -1.31 3.31 -7.02
C GLY A 240 -1.22 2.57 -5.67
N TYR A 241 -2.05 1.55 -5.45
CA TYR A 241 -2.03 0.72 -4.24
C TYR A 241 -2.39 -0.75 -4.59
N PRO A 242 -1.90 -1.73 -3.82
CA PRO A 242 -2.27 -3.13 -4.02
C PRO A 242 -3.67 -3.43 -3.44
N GLY A 243 -4.36 -4.45 -3.96
CA GLY A 243 -5.65 -4.87 -3.42
C GLY A 243 -6.81 -3.93 -3.69
N ASP A 244 -6.79 -3.24 -4.83
CA ASP A 244 -7.88 -2.35 -5.23
C ASP A 244 -9.24 -3.06 -5.39
N TYR A 245 -10.30 -2.27 -5.54
CA TYR A 245 -11.68 -2.78 -5.62
C TYR A 245 -11.92 -3.76 -6.78
N GLN A 246 -11.08 -3.75 -7.82
CA GLN A 246 -11.18 -4.70 -8.93
C GLN A 246 -10.57 -6.05 -8.55
N ILE A 247 -9.50 -6.09 -7.75
CA ILE A 247 -9.03 -7.34 -7.14
C ILE A 247 -10.16 -7.95 -6.29
N MET A 248 -10.84 -7.14 -5.48
CA MET A 248 -11.99 -7.62 -4.70
C MET A 248 -13.07 -8.22 -5.61
N ASN A 249 -13.42 -7.56 -6.71
CA ASN A 249 -14.39 -8.08 -7.67
C ASN A 249 -13.95 -9.42 -8.30
N MET A 250 -12.69 -9.56 -8.69
CA MET A 250 -12.17 -10.85 -9.20
C MET A 250 -12.36 -11.98 -8.18
N VAL A 251 -12.16 -11.68 -6.90
CA VAL A 251 -12.36 -12.63 -5.80
C VAL A 251 -13.84 -12.93 -5.58
N TYR A 252 -14.71 -11.93 -5.62
CA TYR A 252 -16.15 -12.16 -5.48
C TYR A 252 -16.75 -12.95 -6.64
N ASP A 253 -16.27 -12.69 -7.86
CA ASP A 253 -16.76 -13.36 -9.07
C ASP A 253 -16.25 -14.80 -9.17
N TRP A 254 -15.07 -15.07 -8.59
CA TRP A 254 -14.44 -16.39 -8.48
C TRP A 254 -14.29 -17.11 -9.84
N GLN A 255 -14.19 -16.33 -10.92
CA GLN A 255 -14.13 -16.82 -12.30
C GLN A 255 -12.71 -17.20 -12.70
N ARG A 256 -12.61 -18.10 -13.68
CA ARG A 256 -11.34 -18.47 -14.32
C ARG A 256 -11.00 -17.46 -15.42
N VAL A 257 -10.17 -16.46 -15.09
CA VAL A 257 -9.78 -15.40 -16.02
C VAL A 257 -8.39 -15.68 -16.62
N GLY A 258 -8.28 -15.60 -17.95
CA GLY A 258 -7.04 -15.80 -18.71
C GLY A 258 -7.31 -16.17 -20.16
N ALA A 259 -6.36 -15.91 -21.06
CA ALA A 259 -6.47 -16.25 -22.49
C ALA A 259 -6.20 -17.74 -22.73
N SER A 260 -5.28 -18.33 -21.96
CA SER A 260 -4.93 -19.76 -22.03
C SER A 260 -5.44 -20.54 -20.81
N LEU A 261 -5.46 -21.88 -20.89
CA LEU A 261 -5.75 -22.74 -19.73
C LEU A 261 -4.73 -22.51 -18.61
N TYR A 262 -3.46 -22.34 -18.96
CA TYR A 262 -2.41 -22.08 -17.99
C TYR A 262 -2.60 -20.74 -17.27
N GLU A 263 -2.90 -19.65 -17.99
CA GLU A 263 -3.18 -18.35 -17.36
C GLU A 263 -4.38 -18.42 -16.40
N LYS A 264 -5.44 -19.14 -16.78
CA LYS A 264 -6.59 -19.40 -15.92
C LYS A 264 -6.19 -20.14 -14.64
N LEU A 265 -5.29 -21.12 -14.74
CA LEU A 265 -4.78 -21.86 -13.60
C LEU A 265 -3.90 -20.99 -12.67
N VAL A 266 -3.03 -20.15 -13.23
CA VAL A 266 -2.20 -19.22 -12.44
C VAL A 266 -3.06 -18.14 -11.79
N HIS A 267 -4.08 -17.64 -12.49
CA HIS A 267 -5.10 -16.78 -11.87
C HIS A 267 -5.78 -17.48 -10.70
N ARG A 268 -6.13 -18.76 -10.86
CA ARG A 268 -6.84 -19.55 -9.83
C ARG A 268 -6.04 -19.71 -8.53
N ILE A 269 -4.75 -19.98 -8.60
CA ILE A 269 -3.92 -20.08 -7.39
C ILE A 269 -3.80 -18.72 -6.65
N GLY A 270 -3.98 -17.60 -7.35
CA GLY A 270 -4.07 -16.28 -6.73
C GLY A 270 -5.41 -16.02 -6.06
N LEU A 271 -6.51 -16.49 -6.66
CA LEU A 271 -7.81 -16.49 -6.00
C LEU A 271 -7.78 -17.33 -4.70
N ASP A 272 -7.06 -18.46 -4.69
CA ASP A 272 -6.88 -19.28 -3.48
C ASP A 272 -6.23 -18.50 -2.32
N VAL A 273 -5.20 -17.71 -2.61
CA VAL A 273 -4.57 -16.81 -1.63
C VAL A 273 -5.57 -15.74 -1.17
N ALA A 274 -6.39 -15.23 -2.07
CA ALA A 274 -7.32 -14.14 -1.78
C ALA A 274 -8.70 -14.59 -1.24
N GLU A 275 -8.96 -15.89 -1.09
CA GLU A 275 -10.25 -16.46 -0.67
C GLU A 275 -10.84 -15.81 0.60
N CYS A 276 -9.98 -15.46 1.56
CA CYS A 276 -10.37 -14.81 2.81
C CYS A 276 -11.09 -13.46 2.60
N ILE A 277 -10.93 -12.83 1.43
CA ILE A 277 -11.66 -11.61 1.03
C ILE A 277 -13.12 -11.93 0.72
N ALA A 278 -13.42 -13.07 0.09
CA ALA A 278 -14.79 -13.49 -0.17
C ALA A 278 -15.50 -13.90 1.13
N THR A 279 -14.84 -14.69 1.97
CA THR A 279 -15.42 -15.18 3.24
C THR A 279 -15.75 -14.03 4.19
N ARG A 280 -14.87 -13.04 4.35
CA ARG A 280 -15.14 -11.86 5.19
C ARG A 280 -16.31 -11.01 4.66
N SER A 281 -16.49 -10.90 3.34
CA SER A 281 -17.64 -10.19 2.74
C SER A 281 -18.96 -10.89 3.09
N VAL A 282 -18.97 -12.24 3.06
CA VAL A 282 -20.13 -13.04 3.51
C VAL A 282 -20.43 -12.80 5.00
N MET A 283 -19.40 -12.76 5.84
CA MET A 283 -19.57 -12.45 7.27
C MET A 283 -20.15 -11.04 7.48
N MET A 284 -19.67 -10.03 6.75
CA MET A 284 -20.21 -8.66 6.86
C MET A 284 -21.67 -8.59 6.41
N ARG A 285 -22.05 -9.34 5.37
CA ARG A 285 -23.45 -9.48 4.96
C ARG A 285 -24.32 -10.11 6.06
N GLN A 286 -23.80 -11.11 6.77
CA GLN A 286 -24.50 -11.71 7.93
C GLN A 286 -24.63 -10.71 9.08
N GLU A 287 -23.60 -9.89 9.35
CA GLU A 287 -23.64 -8.87 10.40
C GLU A 287 -24.59 -7.71 10.06
N ILE A 288 -24.70 -7.33 8.78
CA ILE A 288 -25.74 -6.43 8.27
C ILE A 288 -27.12 -7.03 8.57
N ALA A 289 -27.34 -8.31 8.22
CA ALA A 289 -28.61 -8.98 8.47
C ALA A 289 -28.99 -9.00 9.95
N LYS A 290 -28.06 -9.34 10.84
CA LYS A 290 -28.26 -9.31 12.29
C LYS A 290 -28.66 -7.91 12.77
N THR A 291 -27.95 -6.87 12.32
CA THR A 291 -28.22 -5.47 12.69
C THR A 291 -29.63 -5.03 12.32
N LEU A 292 -30.14 -5.46 11.15
CA LEU A 292 -31.50 -5.14 10.73
C LEU A 292 -32.57 -5.92 11.50
N LEU A 293 -32.26 -7.13 11.98
CA LEU A 293 -33.18 -7.99 12.73
C LEU A 293 -33.24 -7.69 14.23
N GLU A 294 -32.20 -7.06 14.80
CA GLU A 294 -32.10 -6.75 16.23
C GLU A 294 -33.22 -5.82 16.74
N LYS A 295 -33.80 -4.98 15.87
CA LYS A 295 -34.86 -4.03 16.23
C LYS A 295 -36.00 -4.14 15.21
N ALA A 296 -37.24 -4.05 15.68
CA ALA A 296 -38.41 -4.11 14.80
C ALA A 296 -38.64 -2.79 14.02
N ASP A 297 -38.35 -1.63 14.64
CA ASP A 297 -38.72 -0.32 14.11
C ASP A 297 -37.53 0.66 13.98
N GLY A 298 -37.75 1.72 13.21
CA GLY A 298 -36.77 2.79 12.95
C GLY A 298 -35.82 2.49 11.79
N VAL A 299 -34.77 3.29 11.66
CA VAL A 299 -33.77 3.17 10.58
C VAL A 299 -32.47 2.62 11.15
N ALA A 300 -32.00 1.49 10.62
CA ALA A 300 -30.67 0.95 10.89
C ALA A 300 -29.61 1.78 10.16
N ARG A 301 -28.69 2.40 10.90
CA ARG A 301 -27.59 3.19 10.32
C ARG A 301 -26.31 2.38 10.28
N ILE A 302 -25.83 2.09 9.07
CA ILE A 302 -24.69 1.21 8.83
C ILE A 302 -23.62 1.96 8.05
N THR A 303 -22.38 1.95 8.54
CA THR A 303 -21.24 2.60 7.88
C THR A 303 -20.12 1.60 7.56
N ASN A 304 -19.65 1.61 6.31
CA ASN A 304 -18.47 0.86 5.85
C ASN A 304 -17.33 1.84 5.51
N LEU A 305 -16.19 1.70 6.18
CA LEU A 305 -14.98 2.53 5.99
C LEU A 305 -13.93 1.78 5.18
N GLY A 306 -13.52 2.34 4.05
CA GLY A 306 -12.71 1.63 3.05
C GLY A 306 -13.56 0.56 2.37
N CYS A 307 -14.72 0.96 1.85
CA CYS A 307 -15.76 0.02 1.43
C CYS A 307 -15.41 -0.81 0.18
N GLY A 308 -14.41 -0.39 -0.60
CA GLY A 308 -14.10 -1.01 -1.89
C GLY A 308 -15.35 -1.11 -2.76
N SER A 309 -15.57 -2.27 -3.38
CA SER A 309 -16.76 -2.51 -4.20
C SER A 309 -18.03 -2.84 -3.42
N ALA A 310 -17.98 -2.89 -2.08
CA ALA A 310 -19.11 -3.10 -1.16
C ALA A 310 -20.11 -4.19 -1.61
N ARG A 311 -19.60 -5.32 -2.14
CA ARG A 311 -20.40 -6.40 -2.71
C ARG A 311 -21.41 -6.96 -1.69
N GLU A 312 -21.05 -7.00 -0.41
CA GLU A 312 -21.93 -7.39 0.68
C GLU A 312 -23.18 -6.52 0.78
N VAL A 313 -23.07 -5.20 0.56
CA VAL A 313 -24.20 -4.27 0.60
C VAL A 313 -25.02 -4.39 -0.69
N ILE A 314 -24.36 -4.44 -1.85
CA ILE A 314 -25.02 -4.63 -3.15
C ILE A 314 -25.88 -5.89 -3.12
N ASP A 315 -25.32 -7.02 -2.70
CA ASP A 315 -26.05 -8.28 -2.65
C ASP A 315 -27.14 -8.30 -1.59
N TYR A 316 -26.94 -7.62 -0.45
CA TYR A 316 -27.98 -7.51 0.57
C TYR A 316 -29.19 -6.70 0.09
N LEU A 317 -28.96 -5.64 -0.70
CA LEU A 317 -30.04 -4.83 -1.27
C LEU A 317 -30.84 -5.56 -2.36
N LYS A 318 -30.36 -6.68 -2.91
CA LYS A 318 -31.12 -7.52 -3.85
C LYS A 318 -32.25 -8.32 -3.20
N LEU A 319 -32.36 -8.33 -1.87
CA LEU A 319 -33.47 -8.96 -1.16
C LEU A 319 -34.82 -8.33 -1.58
N GLY A 320 -35.87 -9.15 -1.64
CA GLY A 320 -37.21 -8.68 -2.04
C GLY A 320 -37.73 -7.54 -1.15
N GLN A 321 -37.48 -7.64 0.17
CA GLN A 321 -37.84 -6.65 1.18
C GLN A 321 -36.76 -6.64 2.27
N LEU A 322 -36.54 -5.48 2.92
CA LEU A 322 -35.69 -5.39 4.09
C LEU A 322 -36.51 -5.61 5.37
N PRO A 323 -35.96 -6.30 6.40
CA PRO A 323 -36.65 -6.47 7.68
C PRO A 323 -36.93 -5.15 8.41
N ARG A 324 -36.10 -4.14 8.15
CA ARG A 324 -36.12 -2.81 8.76
C ARG A 324 -35.57 -1.80 7.76
N ASN A 325 -36.01 -0.55 7.83
CA ASN A 325 -35.44 0.49 6.99
C ASN A 325 -33.93 0.64 7.28
N ALA A 326 -33.11 0.84 6.25
CA ALA A 326 -31.66 0.92 6.38
C ALA A 326 -31.07 2.13 5.66
N GLN A 327 -30.07 2.74 6.28
CA GLN A 327 -29.24 3.78 5.69
C GLN A 327 -27.79 3.29 5.70
N PHE A 328 -27.24 3.11 4.51
CA PHE A 328 -25.85 2.74 4.30
C PHE A 328 -25.02 3.98 3.98
N THR A 329 -23.93 4.19 4.71
CA THR A 329 -22.89 5.17 4.37
C THR A 329 -21.62 4.41 3.98
N LEU A 330 -21.21 4.57 2.72
CA LEU A 330 -20.09 3.85 2.13
C LEU A 330 -18.98 4.86 1.82
N ILE A 331 -17.80 4.66 2.42
CA ILE A 331 -16.74 5.67 2.43
C ILE A 331 -15.47 5.05 1.88
N ASP A 332 -14.90 5.64 0.85
CA ASP A 332 -13.66 5.16 0.22
C ASP A 332 -12.82 6.31 -0.34
N GLN A 333 -11.53 6.05 -0.53
CA GLN A 333 -10.61 6.94 -1.22
C GLN A 333 -10.66 6.78 -2.74
N ASP A 334 -11.13 5.63 -3.22
CA ASP A 334 -11.19 5.28 -4.63
C ASP A 334 -12.53 5.73 -5.23
N GLN A 335 -12.45 6.70 -6.15
CA GLN A 335 -13.64 7.21 -6.83
C GLN A 335 -14.29 6.14 -7.71
N GLY A 336 -13.51 5.28 -8.38
CA GLY A 336 -14.05 4.23 -9.24
C GLY A 336 -14.78 3.14 -8.46
N ALA A 337 -14.33 2.87 -7.23
CA ALA A 337 -15.04 1.98 -6.31
C ALA A 337 -16.42 2.57 -5.93
N LEU A 338 -16.47 3.85 -5.58
CA LEU A 338 -17.72 4.53 -5.19
C LEU A 338 -18.70 4.68 -6.36
N GLU A 339 -18.20 4.94 -7.58
CA GLU A 339 -19.01 4.98 -8.80
C GLU A 339 -19.68 3.62 -9.06
N LEU A 340 -18.90 2.52 -9.03
CA LEU A 340 -19.42 1.16 -9.19
C LEU A 340 -20.50 0.84 -8.17
N VAL A 341 -20.26 1.17 -6.90
CA VAL A 341 -21.20 0.93 -5.81
C VAL A 341 -22.48 1.75 -6.00
N TYR A 342 -22.35 3.03 -6.35
CA TYR A 342 -23.49 3.90 -6.56
C TYR A 342 -24.37 3.38 -7.71
N GLU A 343 -23.78 3.06 -8.85
CA GLU A 343 -24.50 2.49 -10.01
C GLU A 343 -25.17 1.16 -9.66
N SER A 344 -24.46 0.26 -8.96
CA SER A 344 -24.95 -1.07 -8.61
C SER A 344 -26.07 -1.06 -7.56
N THR A 345 -26.11 -0.05 -6.69
CA THR A 345 -27.12 0.05 -5.63
C THR A 345 -28.32 0.92 -6.01
N HIS A 346 -28.19 1.82 -6.98
CA HIS A 346 -29.22 2.80 -7.32
C HIS A 346 -30.55 2.16 -7.72
N ALA A 347 -30.52 1.16 -8.61
CA ALA A 347 -31.72 0.44 -9.04
C ALA A 347 -32.41 -0.30 -7.87
N GLU A 348 -31.62 -0.92 -6.99
CA GLU A 348 -32.13 -1.64 -5.82
C GLU A 348 -32.77 -0.70 -4.79
N VAL A 349 -32.17 0.46 -4.55
CA VAL A 349 -32.74 1.50 -3.67
C VAL A 349 -34.09 2.00 -4.18
N ILE A 350 -34.23 2.21 -5.49
CA ILE A 350 -35.50 2.57 -6.11
C ILE A 350 -36.52 1.44 -5.91
N ARG A 351 -36.14 0.19 -6.22
CA ARG A 351 -37.00 -0.99 -6.10
C ARG A 351 -37.52 -1.19 -4.67
N LEU A 352 -36.67 -0.99 -3.67
CA LEU A 352 -36.99 -1.14 -2.26
C LEU A 352 -37.88 -0.02 -1.70
N ASN A 353 -38.21 1.00 -2.51
CA ASN A 353 -39.19 2.05 -2.22
C ASN A 353 -39.14 2.60 -0.78
N ARG A 354 -38.12 3.41 -0.49
CA ARG A 354 -37.87 4.05 0.82
C ARG A 354 -37.47 3.13 1.97
N GLN A 355 -37.34 1.81 1.75
CA GLN A 355 -36.77 0.92 2.77
C GLN A 355 -35.24 1.05 2.88
N ALA A 356 -34.57 1.53 1.83
CA ALA A 356 -33.12 1.69 1.81
C ALA A 356 -32.70 3.07 1.35
N SER A 357 -31.54 3.53 1.83
CA SER A 357 -30.79 4.64 1.23
C SER A 357 -29.30 4.32 1.26
N VAL A 358 -28.58 4.74 0.23
CA VAL A 358 -27.13 4.57 0.11
C VAL A 358 -26.50 5.94 -0.12
N ARG A 359 -25.49 6.27 0.68
CA ARG A 359 -24.70 7.50 0.55
C ARG A 359 -23.23 7.12 0.36
N CYS A 360 -22.65 7.55 -0.74
CA CYS A 360 -21.21 7.43 -1.00
C CYS A 360 -20.48 8.70 -0.52
N LEU A 361 -19.37 8.54 0.20
CA LEU A 361 -18.51 9.63 0.65
C LEU A 361 -17.08 9.39 0.16
N HIS A 362 -16.61 10.27 -0.73
CA HIS A 362 -15.22 10.23 -1.20
C HIS A 362 -14.30 10.88 -0.18
N ALA A 363 -13.44 10.08 0.45
CA ALA A 363 -12.52 10.53 1.50
C ALA A 363 -11.16 9.85 1.36
N SER A 364 -10.09 10.63 1.30
CA SER A 364 -8.73 10.10 1.28
C SER A 364 -8.43 9.26 2.53
N PHE A 365 -7.41 8.39 2.45
CA PHE A 365 -6.92 7.63 3.60
C PHE A 365 -6.71 8.49 4.86
N SER A 366 -6.12 9.68 4.70
CA SER A 366 -5.90 10.59 5.83
C SER A 366 -7.21 11.14 6.42
N GLN A 367 -8.23 11.37 5.60
CA GLN A 367 -9.56 11.81 6.06
C GLN A 367 -10.35 10.67 6.73
N LEU A 368 -10.22 9.42 6.26
CA LEU A 368 -10.80 8.25 6.93
C LEU A 368 -10.31 8.09 8.38
N LEU A 369 -9.07 8.52 8.67
CA LEU A 369 -8.52 8.50 10.02
C LEU A 369 -9.02 9.63 10.93
N LYS A 370 -9.63 10.68 10.35
CA LYS A 370 -10.19 11.84 11.08
C LYS A 370 -11.65 11.61 11.42
N THR A 371 -11.91 10.64 12.29
CA THR A 371 -13.27 10.14 12.57
C THR A 371 -14.23 11.25 13.03
N GLN A 372 -13.75 12.23 13.81
CA GLN A 372 -14.60 13.33 14.29
C GLN A 372 -15.17 14.17 13.14
N GLU A 373 -14.34 14.55 12.16
CA GLU A 373 -14.78 15.34 11.00
C GLU A 373 -15.82 14.55 10.20
N LEU A 374 -15.52 13.28 9.91
CA LEU A 374 -16.37 12.41 9.09
C LEU A 374 -17.71 12.10 9.77
N PHE A 375 -17.66 11.61 11.01
CA PHE A 375 -18.84 11.13 11.72
C PHE A 375 -19.70 12.23 12.33
N SER A 376 -19.17 13.45 12.51
CA SER A 376 -20.00 14.61 12.87
C SER A 376 -21.11 14.89 11.84
N THR A 377 -20.90 14.49 10.58
CA THR A 377 -21.86 14.72 9.48
C THR A 377 -22.87 13.59 9.28
N ILE A 378 -22.60 12.39 9.80
CA ILE A 378 -23.45 11.19 9.64
C ILE A 378 -24.06 10.69 10.95
N GLY A 379 -23.57 11.17 12.11
CA GLY A 379 -24.11 10.90 13.43
C GLY A 379 -23.82 9.49 13.96
N LEU A 380 -24.52 9.11 15.04
CA LEU A 380 -24.40 7.78 15.65
C LEU A 380 -24.89 6.68 14.72
N GLN A 381 -24.17 5.55 14.71
CA GLN A 381 -24.41 4.39 13.86
C GLN A 381 -24.79 3.16 14.69
N ASP A 382 -25.70 2.33 14.18
CA ASP A 382 -26.01 1.02 14.79
C ASP A 382 -24.90 0.00 14.45
N PHE A 383 -24.29 0.11 13.28
CA PHE A 383 -23.18 -0.76 12.88
C PHE A 383 -22.13 0.01 12.09
N VAL A 384 -20.87 -0.08 12.52
CA VAL A 384 -19.71 0.39 11.75
C VAL A 384 -18.79 -0.78 11.49
N TYR A 385 -18.25 -0.90 10.28
CA TYR A 385 -17.20 -1.86 10.01
C TYR A 385 -16.13 -1.34 9.07
N SER A 386 -14.95 -1.94 9.18
CA SER A 386 -13.83 -1.74 8.26
C SER A 386 -12.99 -3.01 8.21
N VAL A 387 -12.93 -3.64 7.04
CA VAL A 387 -12.35 -4.97 6.86
C VAL A 387 -11.13 -4.94 5.95
N GLY A 388 -10.01 -4.42 6.48
CA GLY A 388 -8.73 -4.35 5.78
C GLY A 388 -8.00 -2.99 5.88
N LEU A 389 -8.58 -1.97 6.53
CA LEU A 389 -7.92 -0.67 6.66
C LEU A 389 -6.79 -0.69 7.70
N ILE A 390 -6.96 -1.44 8.80
CA ILE A 390 -5.97 -1.47 9.89
C ILE A 390 -4.72 -2.27 9.57
N ASP A 391 -4.75 -3.06 8.49
CA ASP A 391 -3.60 -3.76 7.92
C ASP A 391 -2.44 -2.80 7.62
N TYR A 392 -2.72 -1.50 7.42
CA TYR A 392 -1.74 -0.46 7.12
C TYR A 392 -1.39 0.45 8.31
N LEU A 393 -2.02 0.22 9.47
CA LEU A 393 -1.86 1.08 10.64
C LEU A 393 -0.99 0.40 11.69
N THR A 394 0.02 1.10 12.21
CA THR A 394 0.73 0.67 13.44
C THR A 394 -0.26 0.46 14.59
N ALA A 395 0.04 -0.42 15.56
CA ALA A 395 -0.85 -0.70 16.69
C ALA A 395 -1.32 0.56 17.42
N ARG A 396 -0.42 1.52 17.65
CA ARG A 396 -0.75 2.83 18.25
C ARG A 396 -1.79 3.61 17.45
N ARG A 397 -1.64 3.68 16.12
CA ARG A 397 -2.56 4.40 15.23
C ARG A 397 -3.89 3.66 15.12
N ALA A 398 -3.87 2.33 14.98
CA ALA A 398 -5.07 1.50 14.94
C ALA A 398 -5.91 1.65 16.22
N LYS A 399 -5.28 1.54 17.40
CA LYS A 399 -5.94 1.75 18.69
C LYS A 399 -6.56 3.15 18.82
N ALA A 400 -5.81 4.19 18.47
CA ALA A 400 -6.33 5.56 18.51
C ALA A 400 -7.54 5.76 17.58
N TRP A 401 -7.47 5.19 16.37
CA TRP A 401 -8.54 5.25 15.39
C TRP A 401 -9.79 4.49 15.85
N ILE A 402 -9.64 3.25 16.32
CA ILE A 402 -10.72 2.43 16.89
C ILE A 402 -11.40 3.15 18.05
N THR A 403 -10.61 3.69 19.00
CA THR A 403 -11.14 4.45 20.14
C THR A 403 -11.96 5.66 19.68
N SER A 404 -11.51 6.33 18.60
CA SER A 404 -12.20 7.50 18.05
C SER A 404 -13.45 7.13 17.25
N LEU A 405 -13.48 5.99 16.56
CA LEU A 405 -14.67 5.45 15.89
C LEU A 405 -15.73 5.01 16.90
N TYR A 406 -15.31 4.36 17.98
CA TYR A 406 -16.21 3.77 18.97
C TYR A 406 -17.17 4.80 19.62
N LYS A 407 -16.73 6.07 19.71
CA LYS A 407 -17.55 7.19 20.18
C LYS A 407 -18.82 7.42 19.34
N PHE A 408 -18.81 7.00 18.07
CA PHE A 408 -19.93 7.16 17.15
C PHE A 408 -20.80 5.91 17.02
N ILE A 409 -20.55 4.89 17.84
CA ILE A 409 -21.43 3.73 17.95
C ILE A 409 -22.59 4.11 18.89
N ALA A 410 -23.82 3.88 18.41
CA ALA A 410 -25.03 4.05 19.19
C ALA A 410 -25.09 3.04 20.35
N PRO A 411 -25.80 3.33 21.46
CA PRO A 411 -26.07 2.31 22.47
C PRO A 411 -26.75 1.07 21.85
N GLY A 412 -26.25 -0.11 22.20
CA GLY A 412 -26.64 -1.38 21.59
C GLY A 412 -26.09 -1.63 20.18
N GLY A 413 -25.33 -0.69 19.61
CA GLY A 413 -24.67 -0.84 18.32
C GLY A 413 -23.33 -1.58 18.40
N LYS A 414 -22.69 -1.81 17.25
CA LYS A 414 -21.41 -2.53 17.18
C LYS A 414 -20.40 -1.93 16.20
N LEU A 415 -19.12 -2.14 16.50
CA LEU A 415 -17.98 -1.86 15.63
C LEU A 415 -17.27 -3.18 15.33
N ILE A 416 -17.06 -3.49 14.05
CA ILE A 416 -16.28 -4.67 13.62
C ILE A 416 -15.10 -4.22 12.76
N ILE A 417 -13.89 -4.59 13.18
CA ILE A 417 -12.65 -4.32 12.45
C ILE A 417 -11.96 -5.64 12.16
N SER A 418 -11.43 -5.84 10.96
CA SER A 418 -10.62 -7.03 10.66
C SER A 418 -9.16 -6.70 10.36
N ASN A 419 -8.30 -7.69 10.59
CA ASN A 419 -6.91 -7.69 10.18
C ASN A 419 -6.55 -9.04 9.56
N MET A 420 -5.55 -9.06 8.68
CA MET A 420 -4.91 -10.32 8.29
C MET A 420 -4.28 -11.00 9.51
N MET A 421 -4.57 -12.29 9.70
CA MET A 421 -4.17 -13.09 10.84
C MET A 421 -2.68 -13.44 10.76
N LYS A 422 -1.97 -13.33 11.88
CA LYS A 422 -0.61 -13.83 12.03
C LYS A 422 -0.66 -15.34 12.31
N CYS A 423 -0.49 -16.15 11.27
CA CYS A 423 -0.50 -17.61 11.33
C CYS A 423 0.38 -18.25 10.24
N PRO A 424 0.74 -19.55 10.35
CA PRO A 424 1.49 -20.26 9.32
C PRO A 424 0.82 -20.25 7.95
N GLU A 425 -0.51 -20.24 7.90
CA GLU A 425 -1.34 -20.21 6.69
C GLU A 425 -1.62 -18.79 6.18
N SER A 426 -1.02 -17.76 6.80
CA SER A 426 -1.24 -16.36 6.43
C SER A 426 -0.81 -16.06 5.00
N ASN A 427 -1.27 -14.94 4.45
CA ASN A 427 -0.88 -14.52 3.11
C ASN A 427 0.50 -13.82 3.05
N LEU A 428 1.33 -13.93 4.10
CA LEU A 428 2.59 -13.17 4.24
C LEU A 428 3.48 -13.25 3.00
N TRP A 429 3.93 -14.45 2.67
CA TRP A 429 4.86 -14.67 1.57
C TRP A 429 4.30 -14.25 0.19
N PRO A 430 3.11 -14.69 -0.24
CA PRO A 430 2.61 -14.35 -1.57
C PRO A 430 2.30 -12.85 -1.70
N MET A 431 1.83 -12.19 -0.65
CA MET A 431 1.57 -10.75 -0.71
C MET A 431 2.86 -9.94 -0.70
N GLU A 432 3.71 -10.12 0.31
CA GLU A 432 4.93 -9.32 0.53
C GLU A 432 5.99 -9.56 -0.56
N PHE A 433 6.18 -10.81 -1.01
CA PHE A 433 7.30 -11.17 -1.88
C PHE A 433 6.93 -11.31 -3.36
N LEU A 434 5.73 -11.81 -3.71
CA LEU A 434 5.34 -11.93 -5.13
C LEU A 434 4.75 -10.62 -5.67
N THR A 435 4.01 -9.88 -4.84
CA THR A 435 3.24 -8.69 -5.28
C THR A 435 3.70 -7.37 -4.66
N ASP A 436 4.71 -7.40 -3.77
CA ASP A 436 5.14 -6.24 -2.99
C ASP A 436 3.95 -5.55 -2.27
N TRP A 437 3.07 -6.37 -1.70
CA TRP A 437 1.92 -5.93 -0.92
C TRP A 437 2.23 -6.07 0.57
N ASN A 438 2.65 -4.96 1.16
CA ASN A 438 3.21 -4.93 2.50
C ASN A 438 2.14 -4.49 3.51
N ILE A 439 1.84 -5.35 4.49
CA ILE A 439 0.83 -5.12 5.52
C ILE A 439 1.29 -5.64 6.88
N ILE A 440 0.60 -5.20 7.93
CA ILE A 440 0.85 -5.61 9.32
C ILE A 440 -0.12 -6.73 9.66
N TYR A 441 0.40 -7.93 9.90
CA TYR A 441 -0.35 -9.09 10.40
C TYR A 441 -0.52 -8.99 11.92
N ARG A 442 -1.64 -9.47 12.44
CA ARG A 442 -1.95 -9.48 13.88
C ARG A 442 -2.54 -10.79 14.32
N ASP A 443 -2.17 -11.26 15.50
CA ASP A 443 -2.89 -12.34 16.18
C ASP A 443 -4.11 -11.83 16.97
N GLU A 444 -4.89 -12.75 17.56
CA GLU A 444 -6.07 -12.40 18.35
C GLU A 444 -5.75 -11.54 19.58
N GLN A 445 -4.60 -11.76 20.24
CA GLN A 445 -4.20 -10.99 21.42
C GLN A 445 -3.85 -9.56 21.05
N GLU A 446 -3.11 -9.39 19.95
CA GLU A 446 -2.79 -8.08 19.38
C GLU A 446 -4.05 -7.33 18.97
N MET A 447 -5.06 -8.02 18.41
CA MET A 447 -6.35 -7.44 18.08
C MET A 447 -7.14 -7.01 19.33
N LEU A 448 -7.25 -7.87 20.35
CA LEU A 448 -7.89 -7.53 21.62
C LEU A 448 -7.23 -6.30 22.28
N ALA A 449 -5.90 -6.20 22.21
CA ALA A 449 -5.16 -5.07 22.75
C ALA A 449 -5.51 -3.73 22.08
N LEU A 450 -6.03 -3.73 20.84
CA LEU A 450 -6.49 -2.52 20.15
C LEU A 450 -7.75 -1.92 20.79
N ALA A 451 -8.59 -2.74 21.42
CA ALA A 451 -9.80 -2.31 22.14
C ALA A 451 -9.56 -2.02 23.63
N ALA A 452 -8.33 -2.21 24.14
CA ALA A 452 -8.03 -2.01 25.56
C ALA A 452 -8.29 -0.55 25.98
N GLY A 453 -9.16 -0.36 26.97
CA GLY A 453 -9.58 0.95 27.49
C GLY A 453 -10.99 1.38 27.07
N LEU A 454 -11.72 0.56 26.31
CA LEU A 454 -13.15 0.75 26.04
C LEU A 454 -13.99 0.10 27.15
N GLU A 455 -14.32 0.85 28.21
CA GLU A 455 -14.97 0.32 29.43
C GLU A 455 -16.43 -0.13 29.22
N ASP A 456 -17.14 0.50 28.28
CA ASP A 456 -18.53 0.20 27.92
C ASP A 456 -18.67 -0.79 26.75
N ALA A 457 -17.56 -1.39 26.32
CA ALA A 457 -17.51 -2.36 25.24
C ALA A 457 -17.52 -3.82 25.72
N GLU A 458 -18.37 -4.64 25.11
CA GLU A 458 -18.20 -6.09 25.09
C GLU A 458 -17.34 -6.45 23.88
N VAL A 459 -16.14 -6.98 24.14
CA VAL A 459 -15.10 -7.19 23.13
C VAL A 459 -14.87 -8.68 22.92
N SER A 460 -14.82 -9.11 21.66
CA SER A 460 -14.48 -10.49 21.28
C SER A 460 -13.70 -10.52 19.97
N THR A 461 -12.98 -11.63 19.75
CA THR A 461 -12.37 -11.96 18.47
C THR A 461 -13.05 -13.17 17.84
N SER A 462 -13.01 -13.24 16.52
CA SER A 462 -13.36 -14.43 15.76
C SER A 462 -12.50 -14.53 14.50
N LEU A 463 -12.29 -15.75 14.01
CA LEU A 463 -11.60 -15.98 12.75
C LEU A 463 -12.62 -16.14 11.62
N ASP A 464 -12.21 -15.73 10.42
CA ASP A 464 -12.93 -16.12 9.22
C ASP A 464 -12.80 -17.64 8.97
N PRO A 465 -13.68 -18.25 8.14
CA PRO A 465 -13.63 -19.68 7.83
C PRO A 465 -12.28 -20.20 7.31
N THR A 466 -11.44 -19.33 6.73
CA THR A 466 -10.12 -19.71 6.26
C THR A 466 -9.03 -19.62 7.33
N GLY A 467 -9.32 -19.02 8.49
CA GLY A 467 -8.35 -18.79 9.56
C GLY A 467 -7.30 -17.72 9.26
N ARG A 468 -7.43 -16.98 8.16
CA ARG A 468 -6.44 -16.01 7.66
C ARG A 468 -6.81 -14.56 7.95
N VAL A 469 -8.01 -14.32 8.45
CA VAL A 469 -8.49 -13.00 8.89
C VAL A 469 -9.06 -13.13 10.29
N VAL A 470 -8.63 -12.24 11.17
CA VAL A 470 -9.17 -12.07 12.51
C VAL A 470 -10.07 -10.84 12.55
N LEU A 471 -11.27 -11.00 13.11
CA LEU A 471 -12.23 -9.94 13.32
C LEU A 471 -12.23 -9.58 14.81
N LEU A 472 -12.18 -8.30 15.11
CA LEU A 472 -12.40 -7.71 16.43
C LEU A 472 -13.79 -7.07 16.45
N SER A 473 -14.67 -7.66 17.25
CA SER A 473 -16.03 -7.19 17.46
C SER A 473 -16.12 -6.45 18.79
N MET A 474 -16.67 -5.24 18.76
CA MET A 474 -16.89 -4.40 19.93
C MET A 474 -18.36 -3.97 19.97
N HIS A 475 -19.12 -4.55 20.88
CA HIS A 475 -20.53 -4.19 21.10
C HIS A 475 -20.63 -3.14 22.19
N LYS A 476 -21.46 -2.12 21.97
CA LYS A 476 -21.71 -1.07 22.96
C LYS A 476 -22.90 -1.42 23.81
N LYS A 477 -22.73 -1.37 25.13
CA LYS A 477 -23.83 -1.59 26.08
C LYS A 477 -24.98 -0.62 25.80
N ALA A 478 -26.21 -1.12 25.95
CA ALA A 478 -27.44 -0.39 25.66
C ALA A 478 -27.72 0.74 26.64
#